data_AF-W4GUP3-F1
#
_entry.id   AF-W4GUP3-F1
#
_cell.length_a   1.000
_cell.length_b   1.000
_cell.length_c   1.000
_cell.angle_alpha   90.00
_cell.angle_beta   90.00
_cell.angle_gamma   90.00
#
_symmetry.space_group_name_H-M   'P 1'
#
loop_
_entity.id
_entity.type
_entity.pdbx_description
1 polymer ?
#
loop_
_entity_poly.entity_id
_entity_poly.type
_entity_poly.pdbx_seq_one_letter_code
_entity_poly.pdbx_strand_id
1 'polypeptide(L)'
;MSTIKDGEPSRRPDDTPFKQQKLKAWQPILTPAWVIATYFLVGLIFLPIGVVLYQQNLDVVEMAIQYDGVDASTGLSTLGASLQNLSPTSSCSLPNDSDGNSFNLNEHGCVVSFKLQNDMKAPIMVYYQLDNFYQNHRRYVQSRNDAQLRGQPVSLPISTCDGATQTTDFKYNSTEDLAPNAVRQKYNLNPCGLIANSLFNDIFWVHSVSLPSGEYLNQTQMYGNVTVLNLMDQSDLAWKSDLDTKFNNYDTVDANDLYLWQNQKYRWVIPSKVGQEPIINKTAWTKPTTSYGAETERFVLWMRTAGLPNFRKKYGRINTDLPKGTVIRFLVSSNFPVQSFDGRKSLVISTLSWYGGQNAFLGLAYIVVGGICMLLSLFFFIKHKLSPRKLGDTNYLVWRGNKPN
;
A
#
# COMPACT_ATOMS: atom_id res chain seq x y z
N MET A 1 77.83 -17.92 -38.40
CA MET A 1 76.55 -17.19 -38.55
C MET A 1 75.50 -18.22 -38.95
N SER A 2 74.84 -18.83 -37.96
CA SER A 2 73.79 -19.84 -38.17
C SER A 2 72.48 -19.29 -37.62
N THR A 3 71.52 -19.11 -38.50
CA THR A 3 70.13 -18.75 -38.21
C THR A 3 69.46 -19.88 -37.43
N ILE A 4 69.14 -19.62 -36.16
CA ILE A 4 68.30 -20.51 -35.35
C ILE A 4 66.87 -20.36 -35.86
N LYS A 5 66.31 -21.45 -36.38
CA LYS A 5 64.90 -21.56 -36.77
C LYS A 5 64.03 -21.38 -35.53
N ASP A 6 63.12 -20.41 -35.57
CA ASP A 6 62.02 -20.31 -34.61
C ASP A 6 61.23 -21.63 -34.63
N GLY A 7 61.24 -22.34 -33.51
CA GLY A 7 60.49 -23.59 -33.34
C GLY A 7 58.99 -23.34 -33.46
N GLU A 8 58.26 -24.27 -34.07
CA GLU A 8 56.81 -24.16 -34.26
C GLU A 8 56.07 -23.86 -32.93
N PRO A 9 55.03 -23.00 -32.96
CA PRO A 9 54.26 -22.69 -31.76
C PRO A 9 53.55 -23.96 -31.26
N SER A 10 53.80 -24.29 -29.99
CA SER A 10 53.21 -25.45 -29.31
C SER A 10 51.67 -25.42 -29.41
N ARG A 11 51.08 -26.52 -29.90
CA ARG A 11 49.62 -26.73 -29.94
C ARG A 11 49.08 -27.34 -28.64
N ARG A 12 49.91 -27.49 -27.62
CA ARG A 12 49.48 -28.04 -26.32
C ARG A 12 48.63 -27.00 -25.59
N PRO A 13 47.41 -27.34 -25.15
CA PRO A 13 46.60 -26.44 -24.34
C PRO A 13 47.32 -26.08 -23.03
N ASP A 14 47.20 -24.84 -22.57
CA ASP A 14 47.87 -24.43 -21.33
C ASP A 14 47.39 -25.26 -20.13
N ASP A 15 48.35 -25.66 -19.30
CA ASP A 15 48.15 -26.49 -18.12
C ASP A 15 47.74 -25.63 -16.91
N THR A 16 46.60 -24.94 -17.03
CA THR A 16 46.03 -24.16 -15.93
C THR A 16 44.84 -24.89 -15.30
N PRO A 17 44.59 -24.74 -13.98
CA PRO A 17 43.46 -25.38 -13.31
C PRO A 17 42.10 -25.08 -13.96
N PHE A 18 41.95 -23.88 -14.55
CA PHE A 18 40.75 -23.50 -15.30
C PHE A 18 40.61 -24.29 -16.61
N LYS A 19 41.65 -24.29 -17.46
CA LYS A 19 41.61 -24.95 -18.78
C LYS A 19 41.58 -26.49 -18.67
N GLN A 20 42.14 -27.03 -17.59
CA GLN A 20 42.19 -28.46 -17.32
C GLN A 20 41.01 -28.96 -16.47
N GLN A 21 40.04 -28.09 -16.14
CA GLN A 21 38.88 -28.41 -15.30
C GLN A 21 39.26 -28.99 -13.91
N LYS A 22 40.38 -28.54 -13.36
CA LYS A 22 40.89 -28.90 -12.02
C LYS A 22 40.71 -27.76 -11.03
N LEU A 23 39.69 -26.93 -11.22
CA LEU A 23 39.34 -25.89 -10.25
C LEU A 23 39.00 -26.53 -8.90
N LYS A 24 39.37 -25.85 -7.81
CA LYS A 24 38.98 -26.26 -6.47
C LYS A 24 37.45 -26.25 -6.38
N ALA A 25 36.86 -27.42 -6.29
CA ALA A 25 35.42 -27.61 -6.19
C ALA A 25 35.07 -28.34 -4.90
N TRP A 26 33.88 -28.05 -4.38
CA TRP A 26 33.25 -28.84 -3.33
C TRP A 26 32.07 -29.60 -3.94
N GLN A 27 32.07 -30.92 -3.77
CA GLN A 27 31.01 -31.80 -4.27
C GLN A 27 30.26 -32.37 -3.06
N PRO A 28 29.18 -31.71 -2.61
CA PRO A 28 28.41 -32.19 -1.47
C PRO A 28 27.71 -33.51 -1.83
N ILE A 29 28.14 -34.59 -1.19
CA ILE A 29 27.43 -35.87 -1.26
C ILE A 29 26.39 -35.87 -0.14
N LEU A 30 25.11 -35.89 -0.51
CA LEU A 30 24.00 -35.92 0.44
C LEU A 30 23.93 -37.28 1.14
N THR A 31 24.53 -37.38 2.33
CA THR A 31 24.37 -38.56 3.18
C THR A 31 23.10 -38.45 4.03
N PRO A 32 22.46 -39.57 4.43
CA PRO A 32 21.25 -39.53 5.24
C PRO A 32 21.39 -38.71 6.53
N ALA A 33 22.54 -38.80 7.22
CA ALA A 33 22.79 -38.04 8.44
C ALA A 33 22.77 -36.52 8.18
N TRP A 34 23.40 -36.04 7.12
CA TRP A 34 23.38 -34.63 6.74
C TRP A 34 21.96 -34.17 6.37
N VAL A 35 21.23 -34.96 5.57
CA VAL A 35 19.86 -34.62 5.15
C VAL A 35 18.91 -34.56 6.36
N ILE A 36 18.96 -35.55 7.26
CA ILE A 36 18.15 -35.59 8.49
C ILE A 36 18.46 -34.37 9.36
N ALA A 37 19.74 -34.06 9.57
CA ALA A 37 20.17 -32.92 10.38
C ALA A 37 19.73 -31.59 9.78
N THR A 38 19.82 -31.41 8.45
CA THR A 38 19.34 -30.21 7.77
C THR A 38 17.83 -30.03 7.94
N TYR A 39 17.03 -31.06 7.67
CA TYR A 39 15.58 -30.97 7.87
C TYR A 39 15.19 -30.70 9.32
N PHE A 40 15.87 -31.35 10.28
CA PHE A 40 15.65 -31.11 11.70
C PHE A 40 15.95 -29.66 12.08
N LEU A 41 17.10 -29.14 11.65
CA LEU A 41 17.53 -27.77 11.96
C LEU A 41 16.59 -26.73 11.35
N VAL A 42 16.19 -26.91 10.09
CA VAL A 42 15.22 -26.02 9.43
C VAL A 42 13.89 -26.04 10.19
N GLY A 43 13.37 -27.22 10.53
CA GLY A 43 12.14 -27.35 11.32
C GLY A 43 12.24 -26.68 12.70
N LEU A 44 13.35 -26.92 13.40
CA LEU A 44 13.64 -26.36 14.73
C LEU A 44 13.70 -24.82 14.72
N ILE A 45 14.17 -24.20 13.63
CA ILE A 45 14.21 -22.74 13.50
C ILE A 45 12.87 -22.18 13.01
N PHE A 46 12.25 -22.82 12.02
CA PHE A 46 11.05 -22.28 11.37
C PHE A 46 9.82 -22.35 12.25
N LEU A 47 9.69 -23.37 13.10
CA LEU A 47 8.54 -23.52 13.99
C LEU A 47 8.44 -22.38 15.02
N PRO A 48 9.48 -22.07 15.83
CA PRO A 48 9.44 -20.92 16.74
C PRO A 48 9.20 -19.59 16.04
N ILE A 49 9.86 -19.34 14.90
CA ILE A 49 9.64 -18.13 14.10
C ILE A 49 8.18 -18.03 13.65
N GLY A 50 7.63 -19.12 13.12
CA GLY A 50 6.25 -19.19 12.67
C GLY A 50 5.25 -18.94 13.79
N VAL A 51 5.47 -19.52 14.98
CA VAL A 51 4.63 -19.28 16.16
C VAL A 51 4.67 -17.82 16.60
N VAL A 52 5.86 -17.22 16.70
CA VAL A 52 6.00 -15.80 17.06
C VAL A 52 5.29 -14.90 16.05
N LEU A 53 5.49 -15.12 14.75
CA LEU A 53 4.82 -14.36 13.69
C LEU A 53 3.30 -14.52 13.75
N TYR A 54 2.82 -15.75 13.96
CA TYR A 54 1.38 -16.03 14.07
C TYR A 54 0.76 -15.35 15.28
N GLN A 55 1.44 -15.34 16.43
CA GLN A 55 0.95 -14.66 17.63
C GLN A 55 0.92 -13.14 17.44
N GLN A 56 1.96 -12.55 16.87
CA GLN A 56 1.97 -11.12 16.54
C GLN A 56 0.84 -10.72 15.58
N ASN A 57 0.43 -11.61 14.70
CA ASN A 57 -0.74 -11.38 13.85
C ASN A 57 -2.07 -11.36 14.64
N LEU A 58 -2.21 -12.19 15.67
CA LEU A 58 -3.43 -12.25 16.48
C LEU A 58 -3.66 -10.99 17.32
N ASP A 59 -2.57 -10.29 17.68
CA ASP A 59 -2.61 -9.04 18.43
C ASP A 59 -3.03 -7.84 17.56
N VAL A 60 -3.04 -7.99 16.23
CA VAL A 60 -3.50 -6.94 15.31
C VAL A 60 -5.02 -6.87 15.32
N VAL A 61 -5.55 -5.69 15.66
CA VAL A 61 -6.97 -5.39 15.65
C VAL A 61 -7.25 -4.55 14.41
N GLU A 62 -8.10 -5.08 13.53
CA GLU A 62 -8.54 -4.42 12.31
C GLU A 62 -10.07 -4.34 12.27
N MET A 63 -10.59 -3.18 11.89
CA MET A 63 -12.03 -2.96 11.64
C MET A 63 -12.20 -2.26 10.31
N ALA A 64 -13.19 -2.68 9.54
CA ALA A 64 -13.46 -2.18 8.21
C ALA A 64 -14.96 -2.10 7.94
N ILE A 65 -15.36 -1.11 7.14
CA ILE A 65 -16.72 -1.01 6.62
C ILE A 65 -16.73 -0.35 5.25
N GLN A 66 -17.48 -0.96 4.33
CA GLN A 66 -17.80 -0.42 3.02
C GLN A 66 -18.86 0.67 3.16
N TYR A 67 -18.64 1.84 2.56
CA TYR A 67 -19.50 3.02 2.76
C TYR A 67 -20.14 3.57 1.48
N ASP A 68 -19.89 2.99 0.32
CA ASP A 68 -20.40 3.45 -0.97
C ASP A 68 -21.80 2.91 -1.35
N GLY A 69 -22.57 2.43 -0.37
CA GLY A 69 -24.01 2.17 -0.52
C GLY A 69 -24.44 0.82 -1.07
N VAL A 70 -23.53 -0.14 -1.22
CA VAL A 70 -23.95 -1.55 -1.35
C VAL A 70 -24.49 -2.01 0.01
N ASP A 71 -25.61 -2.73 -0.02
CA ASP A 71 -26.32 -3.25 1.16
C ASP A 71 -25.34 -3.69 2.25
N ALA A 72 -25.40 -3.08 3.44
CA ALA A 72 -24.47 -3.33 4.54
C ALA A 72 -24.45 -4.80 5.01
N SER A 73 -25.43 -5.60 4.54
CA SER A 73 -25.56 -7.04 4.70
C SER A 73 -24.67 -7.86 3.75
N THR A 74 -24.20 -7.27 2.64
CA THR A 74 -23.39 -7.94 1.60
C THR A 74 -22.01 -7.30 1.39
N GLY A 75 -21.85 -6.05 1.82
CA GLY A 75 -20.57 -5.34 1.80
C GLY A 75 -19.59 -5.79 2.89
N LEU A 76 -18.33 -5.37 2.76
CA LEU A 76 -17.33 -5.56 3.81
C LEU A 76 -17.81 -4.84 5.09
N SER A 77 -18.04 -5.57 6.17
CA SER A 77 -18.39 -4.99 7.47
C SER A 77 -17.87 -5.87 8.61
N THR A 78 -17.07 -5.29 9.49
CA THR A 78 -16.57 -5.95 10.69
C THR A 78 -17.48 -5.73 11.90
N LEU A 79 -17.45 -6.64 12.86
CA LEU A 79 -18.24 -6.53 14.10
C LEU A 79 -17.99 -5.18 14.81
N GLY A 80 -19.07 -4.44 15.07
CA GLY A 80 -19.02 -3.14 15.72
C GLY A 80 -18.83 -1.95 14.77
N ALA A 81 -18.65 -2.19 13.48
CA ALA A 81 -18.75 -1.14 12.48
C ALA A 81 -20.21 -0.87 12.10
N SER A 82 -20.57 0.40 11.92
CA SER A 82 -21.89 0.80 11.44
C SER A 82 -21.81 2.06 10.59
N LEU A 83 -22.83 2.27 9.76
CA LEU A 83 -22.96 3.42 8.89
C LEU A 83 -24.31 4.09 9.15
N GLN A 84 -24.30 5.42 9.20
CA GLN A 84 -25.48 6.25 9.38
C GLN A 84 -25.47 7.40 8.36
N ASN A 85 -26.54 7.59 7.61
CA ASN A 85 -26.70 8.75 6.73
C ASN A 85 -26.96 10.02 7.54
N LEU A 86 -26.51 11.18 7.03
CA LEU A 86 -26.71 12.48 7.69
C LEU A 86 -28.17 12.95 7.61
N SER A 87 -28.89 12.57 6.56
CA SER A 87 -30.31 12.86 6.39
C SER A 87 -31.01 11.69 5.66
N PRO A 88 -32.36 11.65 5.64
CA PRO A 88 -33.09 10.61 4.91
C PRO A 88 -32.80 10.58 3.41
N THR A 89 -32.31 11.70 2.86
CA THR A 89 -31.99 11.87 1.44
C THR A 89 -30.48 11.83 1.17
N SER A 90 -29.63 11.79 2.20
CA SER A 90 -28.19 11.73 2.03
C SER A 90 -27.71 10.28 1.97
N SER A 91 -26.68 10.01 1.19
CA SER A 91 -26.04 8.70 1.13
C SER A 91 -24.61 8.83 0.66
N CYS A 92 -23.67 8.13 1.29
CA CYS A 92 -22.30 8.05 0.78
C CYS A 92 -22.18 7.28 -0.55
N SER A 93 -23.27 6.64 -1.00
CA SER A 93 -23.35 6.07 -2.35
C SER A 93 -23.37 7.14 -3.42
N LEU A 94 -22.61 6.91 -4.48
CA LEU A 94 -22.61 7.73 -5.70
C LEU A 94 -23.17 6.86 -6.82
N PRO A 95 -24.50 6.88 -7.05
CA PRO A 95 -25.14 6.00 -8.03
C PRO A 95 -24.72 6.32 -9.47
N ASN A 96 -24.33 7.57 -9.75
CA ASN A 96 -23.80 7.98 -11.04
C ASN A 96 -22.42 8.63 -10.87
N ASP A 97 -21.57 8.50 -11.90
CA ASP A 97 -20.27 9.16 -11.93
C ASP A 97 -20.38 10.70 -11.90
N SER A 98 -21.51 11.25 -12.35
CA SER A 98 -21.83 12.68 -12.29
C SER A 98 -21.99 13.22 -10.87
N ASP A 99 -22.30 12.34 -9.91
CA ASP A 99 -22.55 12.72 -8.52
C ASP A 99 -21.23 12.91 -7.75
N GLY A 100 -20.13 12.38 -8.31
CA GLY A 100 -18.78 12.57 -7.81
C GLY A 100 -18.26 14.00 -8.01
N ASN A 101 -17.19 14.34 -7.28
CA ASN A 101 -16.52 15.64 -7.32
C ASN A 101 -17.42 16.84 -6.93
N SER A 102 -18.57 16.59 -6.29
CA SER A 102 -19.55 17.61 -5.89
C SER A 102 -19.23 18.24 -4.53
N PHE A 103 -18.53 17.52 -3.64
CA PHE A 103 -18.23 17.94 -2.27
C PHE A 103 -19.47 18.37 -1.47
N ASN A 104 -20.61 17.79 -1.81
CA ASN A 104 -21.88 18.09 -1.16
C ASN A 104 -22.14 17.12 -0.01
N LEU A 105 -21.80 17.52 1.22
CA LEU A 105 -22.07 16.71 2.41
C LEU A 105 -23.56 16.45 2.65
N ASN A 106 -24.46 17.33 2.22
CA ASN A 106 -25.89 17.16 2.46
C ASN A 106 -26.50 16.05 1.59
N GLU A 107 -25.93 15.81 0.41
CA GLU A 107 -26.37 14.76 -0.52
C GLU A 107 -25.51 13.50 -0.38
N HIS A 108 -24.18 13.66 -0.29
CA HIS A 108 -23.21 12.56 -0.36
C HIS A 108 -22.40 12.37 0.92
N GLY A 109 -22.97 12.75 2.06
CA GLY A 109 -22.36 12.60 3.37
C GLY A 109 -22.99 11.49 4.23
N CYS A 110 -22.14 10.83 5.01
CA CYS A 110 -22.52 9.83 6.01
C CYS A 110 -21.55 9.83 7.20
N VAL A 111 -21.95 9.17 8.28
CA VAL A 111 -21.14 8.91 9.47
C VAL A 111 -20.84 7.42 9.57
N VAL A 112 -19.56 7.10 9.51
CA VAL A 112 -19.04 5.75 9.74
C VAL A 112 -18.61 5.63 11.21
N SER A 113 -19.12 4.64 11.92
CA SER A 113 -18.80 4.44 13.34
C SER A 113 -18.11 3.10 13.55
N PHE A 114 -17.07 3.08 14.40
CA PHE A 114 -16.41 1.86 14.86
C PHE A 114 -16.50 1.77 16.38
N LYS A 115 -17.29 0.81 16.88
CA LYS A 115 -17.30 0.40 18.29
C LYS A 115 -16.23 -0.66 18.52
N LEU A 116 -15.15 -0.27 19.18
CA LEU A 116 -13.97 -1.13 19.36
C LEU A 116 -14.30 -2.39 20.16
N GLN A 117 -13.99 -3.56 19.58
CA GLN A 117 -14.19 -4.85 20.23
C GLN A 117 -13.04 -5.23 21.17
N ASN A 118 -11.85 -4.69 20.90
CA ASN A 118 -10.62 -4.87 21.67
C ASN A 118 -9.89 -3.53 21.80
N ASP A 119 -8.94 -3.43 22.72
CA ASP A 119 -8.07 -2.25 22.85
C ASP A 119 -7.24 -2.08 21.57
N MET A 120 -7.14 -0.84 21.08
CA MET A 120 -6.25 -0.50 19.98
C MET A 120 -5.09 0.35 20.50
N LYS A 121 -3.87 -0.18 20.37
CA LYS A 121 -2.63 0.50 20.75
C LYS A 121 -2.15 1.43 19.65
N ALA A 122 -1.66 2.60 20.03
CA ALA A 122 -1.04 3.54 19.11
C ALA A 122 0.27 2.96 18.52
N PRO A 123 0.60 3.28 17.25
CA PRO A 123 -0.17 4.07 16.31
C PRO A 123 -1.30 3.25 15.66
N ILE A 124 -2.52 3.79 15.64
CA ILE A 124 -3.67 3.21 14.95
C ILE A 124 -3.74 3.86 13.56
N MET A 125 -3.62 3.06 12.52
CA MET A 125 -3.60 3.54 11.15
C MET A 125 -5.02 3.61 10.58
N VAL A 126 -5.32 4.70 9.88
CA VAL A 126 -6.57 4.88 9.13
C VAL A 126 -6.25 4.76 7.64
N TYR A 127 -6.94 3.86 6.96
CA TYR A 127 -6.81 3.61 5.53
C TYR A 127 -8.15 3.78 4.83
N TYR A 128 -8.10 4.19 3.57
CA TYR A 128 -9.16 3.83 2.65
C TYR A 128 -8.74 2.60 1.85
N GLN A 129 -9.72 1.73 1.56
CA GLN A 129 -9.58 0.60 0.66
C GLN A 129 -10.38 0.88 -0.60
N LEU A 130 -9.74 0.64 -1.75
CA LEU A 130 -10.39 0.60 -3.05
C LEU A 130 -10.28 -0.82 -3.59
N ASP A 131 -11.42 -1.38 -3.98
CA ASP A 131 -11.50 -2.65 -4.66
C ASP A 131 -11.81 -2.45 -6.15
N ASN A 132 -11.36 -3.40 -6.96
CA ASN A 132 -11.55 -3.41 -8.41
C ASN A 132 -10.98 -2.17 -9.15
N PHE A 133 -9.91 -1.57 -8.63
CA PHE A 133 -9.25 -0.41 -9.25
C PHE A 133 -7.82 -0.73 -9.71
N TYR A 134 -7.61 -0.85 -11.02
CA TYR A 134 -6.38 -1.41 -11.60
C TYR A 134 -5.25 -0.37 -11.79
N GLN A 135 -4.63 0.06 -10.69
CA GLN A 135 -3.42 0.92 -10.76
C GLN A 135 -2.23 0.25 -11.46
N ASN A 136 -2.21 -1.08 -11.52
CA ASN A 136 -1.13 -1.88 -12.10
C ASN A 136 -1.26 -2.05 -13.63
N HIS A 137 -2.29 -1.50 -14.26
CA HIS A 137 -2.42 -1.56 -15.71
C HIS A 137 -1.28 -0.81 -16.40
N ARG A 138 -0.61 -1.43 -17.40
CA ARG A 138 0.59 -0.89 -18.05
C ARG A 138 0.43 0.57 -18.51
N ARG A 139 -0.68 0.88 -19.21
CA ARG A 139 -0.95 2.26 -19.68
C ARG A 139 -1.16 3.25 -18.53
N TYR A 140 -1.74 2.80 -17.41
CA TYR A 140 -1.97 3.65 -16.25
C TYR A 140 -0.65 3.98 -15.55
N VAL A 141 0.18 2.96 -15.27
CA VAL A 141 1.50 3.12 -14.61
C VAL A 141 2.44 4.01 -15.43
N GLN A 142 2.41 3.89 -16.77
CA GLN A 142 3.24 4.69 -17.66
C GLN A 142 2.71 6.13 -17.84
N SER A 143 1.44 6.40 -17.50
CA SER A 143 0.79 7.69 -17.74
C SER A 143 1.10 8.71 -16.65
N ARG A 144 2.32 9.24 -16.70
CA ARG A 144 2.82 10.33 -15.85
C ARG A 144 4.05 11.00 -16.47
N ASN A 145 4.42 12.17 -15.97
CA ASN A 145 5.68 12.82 -16.34
C ASN A 145 6.54 13.10 -15.11
N ASP A 146 7.66 12.39 -14.98
CA ASP A 146 8.51 12.49 -13.78
C ASP A 146 9.23 13.85 -13.66
N ALA A 147 9.43 14.58 -14.77
CA ALA A 147 9.97 15.93 -14.71
C ALA A 147 8.94 16.91 -14.13
N GLN A 148 7.66 16.79 -14.51
CA GLN A 148 6.60 17.58 -13.90
C GLN A 148 6.42 17.29 -12.41
N LEU A 149 6.49 16.02 -12.01
CA LEU A 149 6.40 15.65 -10.61
C LEU A 149 7.55 16.23 -9.78
N ARG A 150 8.74 16.40 -10.37
CA ARG A 150 9.90 17.05 -9.73
C ARG A 150 9.91 18.58 -9.86
N GLY A 151 8.82 19.21 -10.29
CA GLY A 151 8.75 20.68 -10.47
C GLY A 151 9.68 21.22 -11.56
N GLN A 152 10.15 20.37 -12.48
CA GLN A 152 11.06 20.76 -13.56
C GLN A 152 10.29 21.28 -14.77
N PRO A 153 10.81 22.28 -15.49
CA PRO A 153 10.17 22.77 -16.71
C PRO A 153 10.11 21.65 -17.78
N VAL A 154 8.99 21.54 -18.48
CA VAL A 154 8.75 20.51 -19.50
C VAL A 154 8.24 21.15 -20.79
N SER A 155 8.75 20.71 -21.94
CA SER A 155 8.25 21.11 -23.24
C SER A 155 7.05 20.24 -23.67
N LEU A 156 6.06 20.86 -24.29
CA LEU A 156 4.91 20.18 -24.89
C LEU A 156 5.23 19.79 -26.34
N PRO A 157 4.66 18.69 -26.87
CA PRO A 157 3.72 17.75 -26.22
C PRO A 157 4.43 16.71 -25.33
N ILE A 158 3.75 16.27 -24.27
CA ILE A 158 4.24 15.21 -23.37
C ILE A 158 3.65 13.86 -23.77
N SER A 159 4.44 13.04 -24.47
CA SER A 159 4.00 11.72 -24.97
C SER A 159 3.72 10.69 -23.87
N THR A 160 4.35 10.83 -22.69
CA THR A 160 4.12 9.88 -21.59
C THR A 160 2.73 10.00 -20.99
N CYS A 161 2.02 11.11 -21.22
CA CYS A 161 0.69 11.38 -20.69
C CYS A 161 -0.40 11.39 -21.78
N ASP A 162 -0.19 10.68 -22.89
CA ASP A 162 -1.13 10.69 -24.02
C ASP A 162 -2.59 10.43 -23.57
N GLY A 163 -3.49 11.31 -23.99
CA GLY A 163 -4.93 11.27 -23.63
C GLY A 163 -5.29 11.86 -22.27
N ALA A 164 -4.30 12.18 -21.42
CA ALA A 164 -4.47 12.80 -20.11
C ALA A 164 -3.51 13.99 -19.89
N THR A 165 -3.23 14.73 -20.96
CA THR A 165 -2.30 15.88 -20.96
C THR A 165 -3.00 17.23 -20.82
N GLN A 166 -4.25 17.33 -21.30
CA GLN A 166 -5.01 18.58 -21.32
C GLN A 166 -6.47 18.31 -20.95
N THR A 167 -7.14 19.33 -20.45
CA THR A 167 -8.58 19.30 -20.15
C THR A 167 -9.21 20.65 -20.52
N THR A 168 -10.51 20.65 -20.80
CA THR A 168 -11.30 21.88 -20.98
C THR A 168 -12.18 22.07 -19.76
N ASP A 169 -11.76 22.96 -18.86
CA ASP A 169 -12.32 23.09 -17.51
C ASP A 169 -12.27 24.54 -17.02
N PHE A 170 -12.83 24.78 -15.84
CA PHE A 170 -12.66 26.01 -15.09
C PHE A 170 -11.45 25.91 -14.16
N LYS A 171 -10.73 27.03 -14.00
CA LYS A 171 -9.66 27.17 -13.01
C LYS A 171 -10.25 27.74 -11.72
N TYR A 172 -10.17 26.97 -10.63
CA TYR A 172 -10.57 27.42 -9.31
C TYR A 172 -9.40 28.02 -8.54
N ASN A 173 -9.70 28.92 -7.62
CA ASN A 173 -8.79 29.21 -6.53
C ASN A 173 -9.05 28.21 -5.39
N SER A 174 -8.00 27.68 -4.77
CA SER A 174 -8.13 26.65 -3.74
C SER A 174 -9.06 27.16 -2.65
N THR A 175 -10.04 26.33 -2.28
CA THR A 175 -11.06 26.64 -1.26
C THR A 175 -12.04 27.79 -1.55
N GLU A 176 -11.91 28.54 -2.64
CA GLU A 176 -12.80 29.66 -2.99
C GLU A 176 -13.81 29.30 -4.09
N ASP A 177 -14.99 29.92 -4.10
CA ASP A 177 -15.97 29.68 -5.15
C ASP A 177 -15.43 30.08 -6.54
N LEU A 178 -16.11 29.59 -7.59
CA LEU A 178 -15.71 29.91 -8.95
C LEU A 178 -15.73 31.43 -9.17
N ALA A 179 -14.63 31.98 -9.70
CA ALA A 179 -14.56 33.41 -9.97
C ALA A 179 -15.67 33.83 -10.96
N PRO A 180 -16.33 34.99 -10.78
CA PRO A 180 -17.44 35.41 -11.65
C PRO A 180 -17.08 35.54 -13.14
N ASN A 181 -15.80 35.80 -13.43
CA ASN A 181 -15.23 35.92 -14.77
C ASN A 181 -14.46 34.66 -15.21
N ALA A 182 -14.63 33.53 -14.52
CA ALA A 182 -13.94 32.30 -14.88
C ALA A 182 -14.43 31.82 -16.25
N VAL A 183 -13.50 31.65 -17.18
CA VAL A 183 -13.78 31.15 -18.53
C VAL A 183 -13.36 29.70 -18.61
N ARG A 184 -14.22 28.86 -19.17
CA ARG A 184 -13.86 27.50 -19.50
C ARG A 184 -12.89 27.53 -20.68
N GLN A 185 -11.66 27.09 -20.46
CA GLN A 185 -10.65 27.04 -21.50
C GLN A 185 -9.84 25.76 -21.44
N LYS A 186 -9.04 25.52 -22.48
CA LYS A 186 -8.18 24.36 -22.56
C LYS A 186 -6.91 24.62 -21.74
N TYR A 187 -6.71 23.84 -20.68
CA TYR A 187 -5.52 23.90 -19.83
C TYR A 187 -4.68 22.64 -19.99
N ASN A 188 -3.36 22.77 -19.84
CA ASN A 188 -2.50 21.60 -19.64
C ASN A 188 -2.64 21.11 -18.20
N LEU A 189 -2.79 19.80 -18.03
CA LEU A 189 -2.79 19.21 -16.69
C LEU A 189 -1.36 19.22 -16.16
N ASN A 190 -1.19 19.78 -14.95
CA ASN A 190 0.09 19.80 -14.28
C ASN A 190 -0.05 19.35 -12.81
N PRO A 191 0.39 18.13 -12.45
CA PRO A 191 1.00 17.13 -13.31
C PRO A 191 -0.01 16.44 -14.25
N CYS A 192 0.46 16.02 -15.42
CA CYS A 192 -0.32 15.26 -16.38
C CYS A 192 -0.39 13.77 -16.04
N GLY A 193 -1.32 13.08 -16.70
CA GLY A 193 -1.39 11.62 -16.71
C GLY A 193 -2.56 11.04 -15.92
N LEU A 194 -2.87 9.78 -16.23
CA LEU A 194 -4.01 9.07 -15.65
C LEU A 194 -3.90 8.89 -14.14
N ILE A 195 -2.68 8.74 -13.62
CA ILE A 195 -2.46 8.56 -12.18
C ILE A 195 -2.88 9.82 -11.41
N ALA A 196 -2.33 10.98 -11.79
CA ALA A 196 -2.67 12.24 -11.14
C ALA A 196 -4.14 12.63 -11.34
N ASN A 197 -4.69 12.38 -12.53
CA ASN A 197 -6.06 12.74 -12.88
C ASN A 197 -7.15 11.80 -12.34
N SER A 198 -6.76 10.77 -11.58
CA SER A 198 -7.70 9.88 -10.88
C SER A 198 -7.41 9.84 -9.37
N LEU A 199 -6.83 10.90 -8.81
CA LEU A 199 -6.56 11.01 -7.38
C LEU A 199 -7.83 10.77 -6.56
N PHE A 200 -7.71 9.87 -5.57
CA PHE A 200 -8.78 9.61 -4.62
C PHE A 200 -9.13 10.88 -3.82
N ASN A 201 -10.39 11.30 -3.87
CA ASN A 201 -10.83 12.60 -3.37
C ASN A 201 -11.96 12.56 -2.34
N ASP A 202 -12.31 11.39 -1.78
CA ASP A 202 -13.14 11.36 -0.57
C ASP A 202 -12.38 11.99 0.59
N ILE A 203 -13.17 12.51 1.54
CA ILE A 203 -12.66 13.17 2.72
C ILE A 203 -13.24 12.53 3.97
N PHE A 204 -12.36 12.21 4.91
CA PHE A 204 -12.72 11.68 6.22
C PHE A 204 -12.27 12.65 7.32
N TRP A 205 -13.15 12.89 8.28
CA TRP A 205 -12.85 13.64 9.50
C TRP A 205 -13.27 12.83 10.71
N VAL A 206 -12.49 12.88 11.79
CA VAL A 206 -12.98 12.38 13.08
C VAL A 206 -14.07 13.35 13.55
N HIS A 207 -15.30 12.85 13.65
CA HIS A 207 -16.48 13.64 13.99
C HIS A 207 -16.75 13.66 15.50
N SER A 208 -16.66 12.49 16.14
CA SER A 208 -16.85 12.37 17.58
C SER A 208 -16.19 11.10 18.11
N VAL A 209 -15.92 11.11 19.42
CA VAL A 209 -15.48 9.94 20.16
C VAL A 209 -16.40 9.76 21.37
N SER A 210 -16.92 8.55 21.58
CA SER A 210 -17.62 8.18 22.81
C SER A 210 -16.78 7.18 23.57
N LEU A 211 -16.42 7.51 24.80
CA LEU A 211 -15.60 6.67 25.66
C LEU A 211 -16.44 5.60 26.37
N PRO A 212 -15.81 4.49 26.81
CA PRO A 212 -16.48 3.47 27.61
C PRO A 212 -17.04 4.01 28.95
N SER A 213 -16.48 5.11 29.44
CA SER A 213 -16.96 5.84 30.63
C SER A 213 -18.32 6.52 30.42
N GLY A 214 -18.81 6.60 29.18
CA GLY A 214 -20.04 7.32 28.81
C GLY A 214 -19.81 8.76 28.36
N GLU A 215 -18.57 9.25 28.42
CA GLU A 215 -18.21 10.60 27.95
C GLU A 215 -18.31 10.70 26.42
N TYR A 216 -18.96 11.77 25.93
CA TYR A 216 -19.08 12.10 24.51
C TYR A 216 -18.25 13.34 24.19
N LEU A 217 -17.35 13.21 23.23
CA LEU A 217 -16.45 14.27 22.77
C LEU A 217 -16.74 14.62 21.31
N ASN A 218 -17.08 15.88 21.05
CA ASN A 218 -17.27 16.45 19.72
C ASN A 218 -15.93 16.92 19.11
N GLN A 219 -15.96 17.35 17.83
CA GLN A 219 -14.77 17.81 17.08
C GLN A 219 -13.92 18.87 17.78
N THR A 220 -14.52 19.73 18.60
CA THR A 220 -13.83 20.84 19.28
C THR A 220 -13.26 20.47 20.65
N GLN A 221 -13.73 19.37 21.25
CA GLN A 221 -13.29 18.92 22.56
C GLN A 221 -11.95 18.16 22.48
N MET A 222 -11.27 18.07 23.61
CA MET A 222 -9.96 17.42 23.73
C MET A 222 -10.09 15.93 24.04
N TYR A 223 -9.34 15.11 23.33
CA TYR A 223 -9.05 13.72 23.68
C TYR A 223 -7.57 13.65 24.07
N GLY A 224 -7.29 13.60 25.37
CA GLY A 224 -5.93 13.78 25.89
C GLY A 224 -5.40 15.18 25.53
N ASN A 225 -4.34 15.24 24.72
CA ASN A 225 -3.65 16.48 24.36
C ASN A 225 -3.98 17.00 22.96
N VAL A 226 -4.93 16.39 22.24
CA VAL A 226 -5.33 16.78 20.89
C VAL A 226 -6.84 16.98 20.81
N THR A 227 -7.32 17.88 19.95
CA THR A 227 -8.75 17.99 19.67
C THR A 227 -9.23 16.74 18.94
N VAL A 228 -10.49 16.35 19.12
CA VAL A 228 -11.08 15.19 18.42
C VAL A 228 -10.93 15.31 16.91
N LEU A 229 -11.16 16.49 16.32
CA LEU A 229 -10.95 16.72 14.89
C LEU A 229 -9.53 16.37 14.43
N ASN A 230 -8.54 16.66 15.28
CA ASN A 230 -7.11 16.44 15.02
C ASN A 230 -6.57 15.13 15.61
N LEU A 231 -7.46 14.25 16.10
CA LEU A 231 -7.08 12.95 16.64
C LEU A 231 -6.45 12.07 15.56
N MET A 232 -6.95 12.18 14.33
CA MET A 232 -6.33 11.61 13.14
C MET A 232 -5.31 12.59 12.57
N ASP A 233 -4.04 12.33 12.85
CA ASP A 233 -2.90 13.02 12.27
C ASP A 233 -2.70 12.61 10.81
N GLN A 234 -2.50 13.59 9.93
CA GLN A 234 -2.36 13.39 8.48
C GLN A 234 -0.94 13.69 7.98
N SER A 235 0.03 13.69 8.90
CA SER A 235 1.47 13.86 8.61
C SER A 235 2.23 12.53 8.67
N ASP A 236 3.41 12.48 8.02
CA ASP A 236 4.34 11.33 8.05
C ASP A 236 3.68 10.02 7.55
N LEU A 237 2.93 10.17 6.47
CA LEU A 237 2.24 9.12 5.73
C LEU A 237 3.09 8.61 4.56
N ALA A 238 3.74 9.50 3.82
CA ALA A 238 4.58 9.19 2.66
C ALA A 238 6.01 8.79 3.09
N TRP A 239 6.75 8.15 2.18
CA TRP A 239 8.16 7.85 2.42
C TRP A 239 8.97 9.13 2.28
N LYS A 240 9.86 9.42 3.23
CA LYS A 240 10.73 10.60 3.20
C LYS A 240 11.52 10.71 1.89
N SER A 241 12.06 9.59 1.39
CA SER A 241 12.78 9.56 0.12
C SER A 241 11.94 9.93 -1.10
N ASP A 242 10.62 9.68 -1.08
CA ASP A 242 9.72 10.12 -2.15
C ASP A 242 9.55 11.64 -2.08
N LEU A 243 9.33 12.20 -0.89
CA LEU A 243 9.18 13.65 -0.66
C LEU A 243 10.46 14.43 -0.99
N ASP A 244 11.63 13.92 -0.61
CA ASP A 244 12.89 14.66 -0.74
C ASP A 244 13.42 14.74 -2.18
N THR A 245 13.03 13.80 -3.06
CA THR A 245 13.69 13.64 -4.38
C THR A 245 12.77 13.52 -5.58
N LYS A 246 11.52 13.06 -5.40
CA LYS A 246 10.64 12.72 -6.53
C LYS A 246 9.51 13.71 -6.75
N PHE A 247 9.12 14.44 -5.71
CA PHE A 247 7.98 15.34 -5.73
C PHE A 247 8.40 16.72 -5.26
N ASN A 248 8.20 17.72 -6.12
CA ASN A 248 8.50 19.10 -5.80
C ASN A 248 7.50 20.01 -6.54
N ASN A 249 7.13 21.12 -5.92
CA ASN A 249 6.31 22.12 -6.59
C ASN A 249 7.12 22.92 -7.61
N TYR A 250 6.40 23.57 -8.52
CA TYR A 250 7.00 24.52 -9.45
C TYR A 250 7.22 25.88 -8.77
N ASP A 251 8.36 26.50 -9.06
CA ASP A 251 8.68 27.85 -8.57
C ASP A 251 7.75 28.92 -9.18
N THR A 252 7.22 28.67 -10.38
CA THR A 252 6.36 29.60 -11.12
C THR A 252 5.11 28.90 -11.63
N VAL A 253 3.97 29.59 -11.51
CA VAL A 253 2.64 29.10 -11.92
C VAL A 253 2.36 29.57 -13.34
N ASP A 254 2.19 28.65 -14.29
CA ASP A 254 1.81 28.98 -15.67
C ASP A 254 0.29 29.22 -15.76
N ALA A 255 -0.11 30.29 -16.46
CA ALA A 255 -1.51 30.63 -16.68
C ALA A 255 -2.24 29.56 -17.53
N ASN A 256 -1.53 28.87 -18.41
CA ASN A 256 -2.04 27.82 -19.30
C ASN A 256 -2.12 26.44 -18.63
N ASP A 257 -1.54 26.28 -17.45
CA ASP A 257 -1.56 25.02 -16.70
C ASP A 257 -2.71 25.02 -15.68
N LEU A 258 -3.26 23.84 -15.43
CA LEU A 258 -4.22 23.56 -14.38
C LEU A 258 -3.54 22.68 -13.32
N TYR A 259 -3.21 23.30 -12.20
CA TYR A 259 -2.59 22.62 -11.06
C TYR A 259 -3.61 21.85 -10.22
N LEU A 260 -3.14 20.88 -9.43
CA LEU A 260 -4.00 20.04 -8.58
C LEU A 260 -4.98 20.85 -7.72
N TRP A 261 -4.50 21.88 -7.01
CA TRP A 261 -5.34 22.70 -6.12
C TRP A 261 -6.33 23.63 -6.87
N GLN A 262 -6.17 23.78 -8.19
CA GLN A 262 -7.06 24.56 -9.05
C GLN A 262 -8.10 23.68 -9.76
N ASN A 263 -7.90 22.36 -9.74
CA ASN A 263 -8.81 21.40 -10.35
C ASN A 263 -10.03 21.21 -9.46
N GLN A 264 -11.24 21.26 -10.04
CA GLN A 264 -12.50 21.06 -9.32
C GLN A 264 -12.50 19.79 -8.47
N LYS A 265 -11.89 18.71 -8.98
CA LYS A 265 -11.85 17.40 -8.31
C LYS A 265 -10.98 17.38 -7.06
N TYR A 266 -10.00 18.27 -6.94
CA TYR A 266 -8.94 18.18 -5.93
C TYR A 266 -8.72 19.45 -5.11
N ARG A 267 -9.39 20.56 -5.43
CA ARG A 267 -9.27 21.85 -4.71
C ARG A 267 -9.53 21.81 -3.21
N TRP A 268 -10.30 20.83 -2.74
CA TRP A 268 -10.58 20.60 -1.30
C TRP A 268 -9.68 19.54 -0.67
N VAL A 269 -8.90 18.85 -1.50
CA VAL A 269 -8.06 17.70 -1.14
C VAL A 269 -6.59 18.10 -1.10
N ILE A 270 -6.17 18.98 -2.01
CA ILE A 270 -4.81 19.48 -2.20
C ILE A 270 -4.79 20.98 -1.90
N PRO A 271 -4.00 21.43 -0.91
CA PRO A 271 -3.87 22.84 -0.61
C PRO A 271 -2.99 23.55 -1.64
N SER A 272 -3.12 24.88 -1.73
CA SER A 272 -2.40 25.72 -2.69
C SER A 272 -1.17 26.43 -2.11
N LYS A 273 -1.02 26.43 -0.78
CA LYS A 273 0.11 27.07 -0.10
C LYS A 273 0.40 26.40 1.24
N VAL A 274 1.61 26.61 1.75
CA VAL A 274 1.98 26.32 3.14
C VAL A 274 1.26 27.29 4.08
N GLY A 275 0.81 26.81 5.23
CA GLY A 275 0.08 27.59 6.22
C GLY A 275 -1.37 27.89 5.82
N GLN A 276 -1.95 27.16 4.86
CA GLN A 276 -3.36 27.31 4.52
C GLN A 276 -4.23 26.74 5.64
N GLU A 277 -5.08 27.59 6.21
CA GLU A 277 -5.99 27.20 7.28
C GLU A 277 -7.05 26.19 6.78
N PRO A 278 -7.44 25.22 7.62
CA PRO A 278 -8.51 24.28 7.30
C PRO A 278 -9.89 24.93 7.39
N ILE A 279 -10.83 24.45 6.58
CA ILE A 279 -12.26 24.73 6.74
C ILE A 279 -12.92 23.45 7.25
N ILE A 280 -13.46 23.53 8.46
CA ILE A 280 -14.08 22.39 9.16
C ILE A 280 -15.15 21.75 8.27
N ASN A 281 -15.09 20.42 8.15
CA ASN A 281 -16.01 19.60 7.35
C ASN A 281 -16.06 20.02 5.86
N LYS A 282 -14.98 20.61 5.32
CA LYS A 282 -14.90 20.97 3.90
C LYS A 282 -13.54 20.63 3.30
N THR A 283 -12.45 21.02 3.95
CA THR A 283 -11.08 20.69 3.51
C THR A 283 -10.64 19.34 4.04
N ALA A 284 -9.80 18.64 3.27
CA ALA A 284 -9.28 17.35 3.68
C ALA A 284 -8.20 17.42 4.77
N TRP A 285 -7.51 18.56 4.89
CA TRP A 285 -6.59 18.83 5.99
C TRP A 285 -7.34 19.42 7.19
N THR A 286 -6.86 19.11 8.40
CA THR A 286 -7.47 19.56 9.68
C THR A 286 -6.57 20.50 10.49
N LYS A 287 -5.34 20.74 10.04
CA LYS A 287 -4.36 21.67 10.62
C LYS A 287 -3.81 22.59 9.53
N PRO A 288 -3.22 23.75 9.88
CA PRO A 288 -2.47 24.56 8.93
C PRO A 288 -1.48 23.70 8.15
N THR A 289 -1.51 23.82 6.83
CA THR A 289 -0.78 22.91 5.93
C THR A 289 0.72 23.10 6.03
N THR A 290 1.49 22.01 5.99
CA THR A 290 2.96 22.05 5.99
C THR A 290 3.55 21.96 4.58
N SER A 291 2.81 21.37 3.64
CA SER A 291 3.15 21.30 2.22
C SER A 291 1.93 21.57 1.36
N TYR A 292 2.14 21.74 0.05
CA TYR A 292 1.08 22.05 -0.91
C TYR A 292 1.34 21.38 -2.25
N GLY A 293 0.33 21.38 -3.14
CA GLY A 293 0.48 20.87 -4.50
C GLY A 293 1.01 19.44 -4.59
N ALA A 294 2.06 19.23 -5.38
CA ALA A 294 2.65 17.93 -5.65
C ALA A 294 3.43 17.34 -4.45
N GLU A 295 3.80 18.16 -3.48
CA GLU A 295 4.49 17.73 -2.24
C GLU A 295 3.51 17.26 -1.15
N THR A 296 2.21 17.34 -1.39
CA THR A 296 1.22 16.87 -0.42
C THR A 296 1.32 15.36 -0.28
N GLU A 297 1.52 14.86 0.95
CA GLU A 297 1.78 13.43 1.20
C GLU A 297 0.68 12.50 0.68
N ARG A 298 -0.59 12.93 0.71
CA ARG A 298 -1.72 12.19 0.14
C ARG A 298 -1.60 12.02 -1.37
N PHE A 299 -1.13 13.05 -2.08
CA PHE A 299 -0.86 12.96 -3.51
C PHE A 299 0.32 12.03 -3.80
N VAL A 300 1.42 12.16 -3.05
CA VAL A 300 2.59 11.30 -3.17
C VAL A 300 2.24 9.82 -2.95
N LEU A 301 1.45 9.52 -1.92
CA LEU A 301 0.95 8.17 -1.67
C LEU A 301 0.06 7.64 -2.80
N TRP A 302 -0.74 8.50 -3.44
CA TRP A 302 -1.54 8.10 -4.59
C TRP A 302 -0.68 7.76 -5.80
N MET A 303 0.32 8.60 -6.09
CA MET A 303 1.25 8.44 -7.21
C MET A 303 2.08 7.14 -7.13
N ARG A 304 2.23 6.57 -5.93
CA ARG A 304 2.77 5.22 -5.73
C ARG A 304 1.71 4.16 -6.05
N THR A 305 1.71 3.66 -7.27
CA THR A 305 0.74 2.67 -7.76
C THR A 305 0.75 1.38 -6.94
N ALA A 306 -0.43 0.84 -6.65
CA ALA A 306 -0.59 -0.48 -6.06
C ALA A 306 -0.29 -1.61 -7.06
N GLY A 307 0.20 -2.75 -6.55
CA GLY A 307 0.47 -3.94 -7.38
C GLY A 307 -0.75 -4.81 -7.65
N LEU A 308 -1.82 -4.64 -6.87
CA LEU A 308 -3.08 -5.41 -6.92
C LEU A 308 -4.27 -4.46 -7.13
N PRO A 309 -5.40 -4.95 -7.69
CA PRO A 309 -6.61 -4.15 -7.90
C PRO A 309 -7.36 -3.79 -6.62
N ASN A 310 -7.20 -4.62 -5.58
CA ASN A 310 -7.72 -4.35 -4.25
C ASN A 310 -6.55 -3.90 -3.39
N PHE A 311 -6.60 -2.65 -2.93
CA PHE A 311 -5.48 -2.07 -2.20
C PHE A 311 -5.96 -1.08 -1.15
N ARG A 312 -5.06 -0.84 -0.19
CA ARG A 312 -5.24 0.15 0.86
C ARG A 312 -4.20 1.24 0.74
N LYS A 313 -4.57 2.48 1.04
CA LYS A 313 -3.66 3.60 1.15
C LYS A 313 -3.90 4.34 2.46
N LYS A 314 -2.81 4.76 3.11
CA LYS A 314 -2.87 5.49 4.37
C LYS A 314 -3.58 6.83 4.16
N TYR A 315 -4.52 7.14 5.03
CA TYR A 315 -5.20 8.44 5.09
C TYR A 315 -4.76 9.26 6.30
N GLY A 316 -4.49 8.58 7.42
CA GLY A 316 -4.01 9.22 8.65
C GLY A 316 -3.60 8.19 9.69
N ARG A 317 -3.16 8.67 10.85
CA ARG A 317 -2.79 7.86 12.01
C ARG A 317 -3.32 8.49 13.29
N ILE A 318 -3.69 7.69 14.27
CA ILE A 318 -4.08 8.12 15.60
C ILE A 318 -2.97 7.68 16.55
N ASN A 319 -2.28 8.66 17.16
CA ASN A 319 -1.11 8.44 18.01
C ASN A 319 -1.46 8.31 19.50
N THR A 320 -2.70 7.92 19.79
CA THR A 320 -3.20 7.71 21.15
C THR A 320 -3.94 6.39 21.23
N ASP A 321 -3.78 5.67 22.34
CA ASP A 321 -4.50 4.44 22.59
C ASP A 321 -6.01 4.69 22.65
N LEU A 322 -6.79 3.76 22.06
CA LEU A 322 -8.24 3.75 22.17
C LEU A 322 -8.67 2.49 22.92
N PRO A 323 -9.30 2.62 24.10
CA PRO A 323 -9.74 1.47 24.86
C PRO A 323 -10.93 0.77 24.21
N LYS A 324 -11.07 -0.54 24.47
CA LYS A 324 -12.22 -1.35 24.10
C LYS A 324 -13.52 -0.67 24.54
N GLY A 325 -14.53 -0.73 23.67
CA GLY A 325 -15.83 -0.10 23.89
C GLY A 325 -15.90 1.36 23.44
N THR A 326 -14.77 2.00 23.13
CA THR A 326 -14.76 3.32 22.50
C THR A 326 -15.51 3.27 21.17
N VAL A 327 -16.32 4.28 20.90
CA VAL A 327 -16.97 4.48 19.60
C VAL A 327 -16.36 5.70 18.94
N ILE A 328 -15.50 5.46 17.94
CA ILE A 328 -14.97 6.53 17.09
C ILE A 328 -15.86 6.68 15.86
N ARG A 329 -16.24 7.92 15.54
CA ARG A 329 -17.10 8.22 14.39
C ARG A 329 -16.37 9.11 13.41
N PHE A 330 -16.39 8.73 12.14
CA PHE A 330 -15.85 9.47 11.02
C PHE A 330 -16.98 10.08 10.22
N LEU A 331 -16.94 11.40 10.02
CA LEU A 331 -17.75 12.07 9.00
C LEU A 331 -17.07 11.85 7.65
N VAL A 332 -17.83 11.38 6.68
CA VAL A 332 -17.35 11.06 5.33
C VAL A 332 -18.02 11.97 4.32
N SER A 333 -17.22 12.62 3.48
CA SER A 333 -17.68 13.25 2.24
C SER A 333 -17.28 12.37 1.07
N SER A 334 -18.27 11.73 0.45
CA SER A 334 -18.09 10.85 -0.71
C SER A 334 -18.05 11.68 -2.00
N ASN A 335 -16.96 11.57 -2.76
CA ASN A 335 -16.67 12.35 -3.96
C ASN A 335 -16.10 11.50 -5.10
N PHE A 336 -15.48 10.37 -4.79
CA PHE A 336 -14.81 9.49 -5.74
C PHE A 336 -15.81 8.45 -6.28
N PRO A 337 -16.26 8.57 -7.54
CA PRO A 337 -17.21 7.63 -8.10
C PRO A 337 -16.54 6.29 -8.40
N VAL A 338 -17.26 5.19 -8.13
CA VAL A 338 -16.78 3.82 -8.35
C VAL A 338 -17.71 2.95 -9.17
N GLN A 339 -18.92 3.46 -9.48
CA GLN A 339 -19.98 2.67 -10.10
C GLN A 339 -19.62 2.22 -11.52
N SER A 340 -18.96 3.08 -12.32
CA SER A 340 -18.62 2.77 -13.72
C SER A 340 -17.65 1.62 -13.91
N PHE A 341 -16.93 1.21 -12.87
CA PHE A 341 -16.00 0.09 -12.91
C PHE A 341 -16.31 -1.00 -11.87
N ASP A 342 -17.53 -1.01 -11.31
CA ASP A 342 -17.93 -1.97 -10.26
C ASP A 342 -16.92 -2.00 -9.10
N GLY A 343 -16.45 -0.81 -8.71
CA GLY A 343 -15.51 -0.62 -7.62
C GLY A 343 -16.20 -0.56 -6.28
N ARG A 344 -15.41 -0.76 -5.21
CA ARG A 344 -15.90 -0.61 -3.84
C ARG A 344 -14.99 0.27 -3.01
N LYS A 345 -15.56 1.05 -2.10
CA LYS A 345 -14.84 1.92 -1.16
C LYS A 345 -15.13 1.53 0.30
N SER A 346 -14.07 1.28 1.05
CA SER A 346 -14.16 1.00 2.48
C SER A 346 -13.24 1.89 3.31
N LEU A 347 -13.67 2.21 4.52
CA LEU A 347 -12.84 2.84 5.55
C LEU A 347 -12.34 1.75 6.48
N VAL A 348 -11.04 1.76 6.78
CA VAL A 348 -10.38 0.73 7.58
C VAL A 348 -9.55 1.40 8.68
N ILE A 349 -9.69 0.92 9.91
CA ILE A 349 -8.80 1.25 11.02
C ILE A 349 -8.07 -0.02 11.46
N SER A 350 -6.76 0.06 11.66
CA SER A 350 -5.95 -1.10 12.06
C SER A 350 -4.80 -0.68 12.96
N THR A 351 -4.49 -1.50 13.96
CA THR A 351 -3.17 -1.46 14.62
C THR A 351 -2.10 -2.09 13.72
N LEU A 352 -0.83 -1.87 14.04
CA LEU A 352 0.29 -2.50 13.33
C LEU A 352 1.08 -3.39 14.28
N SER A 353 1.52 -4.54 13.77
CA SER A 353 2.64 -5.29 14.34
C SER A 353 3.96 -4.76 13.79
N TRP A 354 5.07 -5.21 14.36
CA TRP A 354 6.42 -4.84 13.89
C TRP A 354 6.69 -5.22 12.43
N TYR A 355 5.98 -6.21 11.87
CA TYR A 355 6.15 -6.64 10.48
C TYR A 355 5.00 -6.21 9.55
N GLY A 356 4.00 -5.47 10.07
CA GLY A 356 2.92 -4.88 9.27
C GLY A 356 1.53 -5.07 9.85
N GLY A 357 0.51 -4.95 8.99
CA GLY A 357 -0.89 -5.16 9.35
C GLY A 357 -1.27 -6.63 9.47
N GLN A 358 -2.57 -6.90 9.58
CA GLN A 358 -3.09 -8.24 9.79
C GLN A 358 -2.81 -9.14 8.57
N ASN A 359 -1.89 -10.10 8.73
CA ASN A 359 -1.60 -11.14 7.77
C ASN A 359 -1.03 -12.40 8.44
N ALA A 360 -1.89 -13.43 8.59
CA ALA A 360 -1.53 -14.73 9.16
C ALA A 360 -0.70 -15.63 8.21
N PHE A 361 -0.68 -15.33 6.90
CA PHE A 361 -0.09 -16.21 5.89
C PHE A 361 1.38 -16.52 6.18
N LEU A 362 2.17 -15.51 6.54
CA LEU A 362 3.60 -15.69 6.76
C LEU A 362 3.86 -16.63 7.95
N GLY A 363 3.24 -16.37 9.10
CA GLY A 363 3.37 -17.23 10.28
C GLY A 363 2.91 -18.67 9.99
N LEU A 364 1.76 -18.83 9.34
CA LEU A 364 1.25 -20.14 8.95
C LEU A 364 2.19 -20.87 7.98
N ALA A 365 2.77 -20.18 6.99
CA ALA A 365 3.70 -20.78 6.05
C ALA A 365 4.96 -21.31 6.76
N TYR A 366 5.52 -20.55 7.71
CA TYR A 366 6.65 -21.00 8.53
C TYR A 366 6.29 -22.23 9.37
N ILE A 367 5.10 -22.25 9.99
CA ILE A 367 4.64 -23.41 10.77
C ILE A 367 4.47 -24.65 9.89
N VAL A 368 3.82 -24.51 8.73
CA VAL A 368 3.58 -25.62 7.80
C VAL A 368 4.89 -26.17 7.25
N VAL A 369 5.77 -25.31 6.73
CA VAL A 369 7.06 -25.75 6.19
C VAL A 369 7.92 -26.37 7.30
N GLY A 370 8.00 -25.74 8.47
CA GLY A 370 8.73 -26.26 9.62
C GLY A 370 8.20 -27.63 10.08
N GLY A 371 6.87 -27.79 10.13
CA GLY A 371 6.21 -29.06 10.46
C GLY A 371 6.51 -30.17 9.46
N ILE A 372 6.44 -29.87 8.16
CA ILE A 372 6.82 -30.82 7.09
C ILE A 372 8.29 -31.24 7.24
N CYS A 373 9.20 -30.29 7.51
CA CYS A 373 10.62 -30.61 7.72
C CYS A 373 10.83 -31.53 8.94
N MET A 374 10.14 -31.31 10.05
CA MET A 374 10.22 -32.20 11.22
C MET A 374 9.69 -33.60 10.93
N LEU A 375 8.57 -33.72 10.21
CA LEU A 375 8.01 -35.01 9.79
C LEU A 375 8.96 -35.77 8.85
N LEU A 376 9.54 -35.10 7.86
CA LEU A 376 10.51 -35.70 6.95
C LEU A 376 11.80 -36.12 7.67
N SER A 377 12.29 -35.30 8.61
CA SER A 377 13.45 -35.64 9.43
C SER A 377 13.20 -36.92 10.23
N LEU A 378 12.04 -37.02 10.90
CA LEU A 378 11.64 -38.22 11.63
C LEU A 378 11.50 -39.44 10.72
N PHE A 379 10.84 -39.29 9.57
CA PHE A 379 10.68 -40.37 8.60
C PHE A 379 12.03 -40.89 8.09
N PHE A 380 12.94 -39.99 7.67
CA PHE A 380 14.27 -40.38 7.21
C PHE A 380 15.10 -40.99 8.34
N PHE A 381 14.97 -40.50 9.57
CA PHE A 381 15.63 -41.09 10.73
C PHE A 381 15.15 -42.53 10.98
N ILE A 382 13.84 -42.77 10.99
CA ILE A 382 13.25 -44.10 11.14
C ILE A 382 13.73 -45.02 10.02
N LYS A 383 13.62 -44.59 8.76
CA LYS A 383 14.08 -45.38 7.60
C LYS A 383 15.58 -45.69 7.67
N HIS A 384 16.40 -44.72 8.07
CA HIS A 384 17.85 -44.91 8.20
C HIS A 384 18.20 -45.91 9.31
N LYS A 385 17.42 -45.97 10.38
CA LYS A 385 17.60 -46.93 11.49
C LYS A 385 17.06 -48.33 11.16
N LEU A 386 15.91 -48.44 10.51
CA LEU A 386 15.28 -49.73 10.19
C LEU A 386 15.89 -50.41 8.95
N SER A 387 16.38 -49.64 7.98
CA SER A 387 16.94 -50.18 6.73
C SER A 387 18.16 -49.37 6.26
N PRO A 388 19.28 -49.43 7.00
CA PRO A 388 20.49 -48.71 6.64
C PRO A 388 21.10 -49.26 5.35
N ARG A 389 21.27 -48.41 4.34
CA ARG A 389 22.08 -48.72 3.16
C ARG A 389 23.53 -48.34 3.40
N LYS A 390 24.46 -49.24 3.09
CA LYS A 390 25.91 -48.94 3.10
C LYS A 390 26.24 -47.96 1.97
N LEU A 391 26.89 -46.84 2.30
CA LEU A 391 27.27 -45.83 1.33
C LEU A 391 28.29 -46.41 0.34
N GLY A 392 28.10 -46.18 -0.96
CA GLY A 392 29.00 -46.71 -2.00
C GLY A 392 28.92 -48.23 -2.21
N ASP A 393 27.84 -48.90 -1.78
CA ASP A 393 27.67 -50.33 -1.99
C ASP A 393 27.64 -50.70 -3.49
N THR A 394 28.68 -51.43 -3.91
CA THR A 394 28.89 -51.88 -5.29
C THR A 394 27.83 -52.87 -5.79
N ASN A 395 27.02 -53.46 -4.91
CA ASN A 395 25.94 -54.37 -5.30
C ASN A 395 24.79 -53.66 -6.05
N TYR A 396 24.68 -52.33 -5.89
CA TYR A 396 23.70 -51.51 -6.61
C TYR A 396 24.25 -50.94 -7.93
N LEU A 397 25.47 -51.30 -8.32
CA LEU A 397 26.01 -50.93 -9.63
C LEU A 397 25.33 -51.80 -10.69
N VAL A 398 24.72 -51.13 -11.67
CA VAL A 398 23.85 -51.75 -12.70
C VAL A 398 24.49 -52.97 -13.38
N TRP A 399 25.81 -52.96 -13.57
CA TRP A 399 26.55 -54.04 -14.24
C TRP A 399 26.85 -55.26 -13.35
N ARG A 400 26.68 -55.19 -12.02
CA ARG A 400 26.81 -56.37 -11.13
C ARG A 400 25.50 -57.13 -10.94
N GLY A 401 24.34 -56.48 -11.13
CA GLY A 401 23.03 -57.13 -11.09
C GLY A 401 22.75 -58.02 -12.32
N ASN A 402 23.45 -57.77 -13.44
CA ASN A 402 23.34 -58.52 -14.69
C ASN A 402 24.50 -59.50 -14.90
N LYS A 403 24.84 -60.33 -13.90
CA LYS A 403 25.67 -61.51 -14.21
C LYS A 403 24.75 -62.57 -14.85
N PRO A 404 24.98 -62.98 -16.11
CA PRO A 404 24.36 -64.20 -16.61
C PRO A 404 24.87 -65.36 -15.76
N ASN A 405 23.95 -66.26 -15.37
CA ASN A 405 24.29 -67.52 -14.70
C ASN A 405 25.24 -68.36 -15.54
#